data_AF-A0A519XWM6-F1
#
_entry.id   AF-A0A519XWM6-F1
#
_cell.length_a   1.000
_cell.length_b   1.000
_cell.length_c   1.000
_cell.angle_alpha   90.00
_cell.angle_beta   90.00
_cell.angle_gamma   90.00
#
_symmetry.space_group_name_H-M   'P 1'
#
loop_
_entity.id
_entity.type
_entity.pdbx_description
1 polymer ?
#
loop_
_entity_poly.entity_id
_entity_poly.type
_entity_poly.pdbx_seq_one_letter_code
_entity_poly.pdbx_strand_id
1 'polypeptide(L)'
;MKKLLGLLLAGMALTTACKKDDFLEPKASALTEETVFADSTRTFAFLTRIYADMGFSFTKGRWSSHGNTEQATDDAEYNYSGSGQLAVVLYSGTYTPLNFPFTEFYDLPWANIRRVNLLLSKLPTTPLSQRTRDRLALEARFLRAYYYEQLLVCFGGMPII
;
A
#
# COMPACT_ATOMS: atom_id res chain seq x y z
N MET A 1 36.78 -12.35 -54.38
CA MET A 1 35.43 -11.74 -54.40
C MET A 1 34.35 -12.61 -53.75
N LYS A 2 34.25 -13.92 -54.05
CA LYS A 2 33.25 -14.82 -53.41
C LYS A 2 33.36 -14.91 -51.87
N LYS A 3 34.58 -14.85 -51.30
CA LYS A 3 34.82 -14.85 -49.85
C LYS A 3 34.42 -13.55 -49.13
N LEU A 4 34.49 -12.39 -49.83
CA LEU A 4 34.07 -11.09 -49.31
C LEU A 4 32.55 -10.95 -49.29
N LEU A 5 31.86 -11.52 -50.30
CA LEU A 5 30.40 -11.55 -50.35
C LEU A 5 29.81 -12.41 -49.22
N GLY A 6 30.45 -13.52 -48.88
CA GLY A 6 30.04 -14.38 -47.75
C GLY A 6 30.18 -13.70 -46.38
N LEU A 7 31.24 -12.90 -46.18
CA LEU A 7 31.43 -12.12 -44.96
C LEU A 7 30.41 -10.98 -44.81
N LEU A 8 30.04 -10.34 -45.91
CA LEU A 8 28.98 -9.32 -45.94
C LEU A 8 27.59 -9.93 -45.62
N LEU A 9 27.28 -11.11 -46.18
CA LEU A 9 26.03 -11.82 -45.86
C LEU A 9 25.97 -12.27 -44.39
N ALA A 10 27.08 -12.74 -43.82
CA ALA A 10 27.16 -13.13 -42.42
C ALA A 10 27.04 -11.93 -41.47
N GLY A 11 27.61 -10.78 -41.83
CA GLY A 11 27.47 -9.52 -41.08
C GLY A 11 26.03 -9.00 -41.07
N MET A 12 25.29 -9.18 -42.17
CA MET A 12 23.89 -8.74 -42.27
C MET A 12 22.91 -9.66 -41.53
N ALA A 13 23.28 -10.93 -41.28
CA ALA A 13 22.50 -11.86 -40.45
C ALA A 13 22.63 -11.57 -38.94
N LEU A 14 23.71 -10.93 -38.50
CA LEU A 14 23.93 -10.57 -37.09
C LEU A 14 23.09 -9.35 -36.64
N THR A 15 22.65 -8.50 -37.57
CA THR A 15 21.84 -7.31 -37.23
C THR A 15 20.33 -7.61 -37.13
N THR A 16 19.87 -8.77 -37.60
CA THR A 16 18.47 -9.20 -37.49
C THR A 16 18.20 -10.07 -36.26
N ALA A 17 19.24 -10.67 -35.67
CA ALA A 17 19.11 -11.55 -34.50
C ALA A 17 18.76 -10.81 -33.20
N CYS A 18 19.03 -9.50 -33.10
CA CYS A 18 18.71 -8.67 -31.93
C CYS A 18 17.32 -8.02 -31.95
N LYS A 19 16.47 -8.28 -32.95
CA LYS A 19 15.09 -7.76 -33.01
C LYS A 19 14.08 -8.71 -32.34
N LYS A 20 14.40 -9.22 -31.15
CA LYS A 20 13.40 -9.93 -30.32
C LYS A 20 12.83 -8.91 -29.34
N ASP A 21 11.93 -8.06 -29.84
CA ASP A 21 11.22 -7.05 -29.02
C ASP A 21 10.50 -7.70 -27.82
N ASP A 22 10.16 -8.99 -27.92
CA ASP A 22 9.46 -9.79 -26.90
C ASP A 22 10.38 -10.52 -25.90
N PHE A 23 11.71 -10.35 -25.97
CA PHE A 23 12.63 -11.01 -25.01
C PHE A 23 12.66 -10.30 -23.65
N LEU A 24 12.50 -8.98 -23.65
CA LEU A 24 12.53 -8.14 -22.45
C LEU A 24 11.12 -7.83 -21.91
N GLU A 25 10.07 -8.14 -22.68
CA GLU A 25 8.70 -7.98 -22.23
C GLU A 25 8.38 -9.02 -21.14
N PRO A 26 7.88 -8.59 -19.97
CA PRO A 26 7.54 -9.52 -18.91
C PRO A 26 6.41 -10.45 -19.36
N LYS A 27 6.67 -11.76 -19.36
CA LYS A 27 5.70 -12.81 -19.74
C LYS A 27 4.47 -12.91 -18.83
N ALA A 28 4.46 -12.18 -17.73
CA ALA A 28 3.32 -12.01 -16.84
C ALA A 28 2.79 -10.58 -17.00
N SER A 29 1.51 -10.43 -17.33
CA SER A 29 0.88 -9.11 -17.39
C SER A 29 0.75 -8.55 -15.96
N ALA A 30 1.74 -7.78 -15.52
CA ALA A 30 1.59 -6.97 -14.32
C ALA A 30 0.40 -6.03 -14.52
N LEU A 31 -0.45 -5.90 -13.51
CA LEU A 31 -1.54 -4.94 -13.55
C LEU A 31 -0.94 -3.53 -13.58
N THR A 32 -1.16 -2.82 -14.68
CA THR A 32 -0.83 -1.41 -14.78
C THR A 32 -1.96 -0.59 -14.16
N GLU A 33 -1.62 0.62 -13.71
CA GLU A 33 -2.60 1.59 -13.20
C GLU A 33 -3.74 1.82 -14.20
N GLU A 34 -3.41 1.98 -15.48
CA GLU A 34 -4.37 2.13 -16.56
C GLU A 34 -5.32 0.94 -16.66
N THR A 35 -4.80 -0.29 -16.63
CA THR A 35 -5.65 -1.50 -16.69
C THR A 35 -6.49 -1.75 -15.45
N VAL A 36 -6.16 -1.12 -14.31
CA VAL A 36 -6.95 -1.19 -13.08
C VAL A 36 -8.12 -0.24 -13.16
N PHE A 37 -7.90 1.01 -13.57
CA PHE A 37 -8.94 2.04 -13.62
C PHE A 37 -9.79 1.99 -14.90
N ALA A 38 -9.35 1.28 -15.94
CA ALA A 38 -10.16 0.96 -17.11
C ALA A 38 -11.20 -0.16 -16.85
N ASP A 39 -11.14 -0.85 -15.71
CA ASP A 39 -12.07 -1.92 -15.35
C ASP A 39 -12.82 -1.60 -14.05
N SER A 40 -14.15 -1.69 -14.09
CA SER A 40 -15.01 -1.38 -12.95
C SER A 40 -14.72 -2.28 -11.75
N THR A 41 -14.59 -3.59 -11.95
CA THR A 41 -14.35 -4.58 -10.88
C THR A 41 -13.01 -4.33 -10.21
N ARG A 42 -11.97 -4.04 -11.00
CA ARG A 42 -10.63 -3.73 -10.47
C ARG A 42 -10.60 -2.39 -9.73
N THR A 43 -11.33 -1.39 -10.21
CA THR A 43 -11.50 -0.12 -9.49
C THR A 43 -12.16 -0.34 -8.12
N PHE A 44 -13.20 -1.17 -8.06
CA PHE A 44 -13.81 -1.57 -6.79
C PHE A 44 -12.83 -2.31 -5.88
N ALA A 45 -12.09 -3.28 -6.42
CA ALA A 45 -11.07 -4.00 -5.67
C ALA A 45 -9.98 -3.08 -5.12
N PHE A 46 -9.63 -2.01 -5.85
CA PHE A 46 -8.69 -0.99 -5.38
C PHE A 46 -9.21 -0.28 -4.13
N LEU A 47 -10.48 0.15 -4.11
CA LEU A 47 -11.09 0.72 -2.91
C LEU A 47 -11.19 -0.31 -1.77
N THR A 48 -11.60 -1.54 -2.07
CA THR A 48 -11.66 -2.63 -1.08
C THR A 48 -10.31 -2.88 -0.42
N ARG A 49 -9.20 -2.79 -1.18
CA ARG A 49 -7.85 -2.90 -0.62
C ARG A 49 -7.56 -1.79 0.39
N ILE A 50 -8.06 -0.57 0.18
CA ILE A 50 -7.92 0.53 1.16
C ILE A 50 -8.75 0.22 2.41
N TYR A 51 -9.97 -0.30 2.26
CA TYR A 51 -10.81 -0.71 3.40
C TYR A 51 -10.18 -1.84 4.23
N ALA A 52 -9.49 -2.79 3.58
CA ALA A 52 -8.92 -3.96 4.25
C ALA A 52 -7.93 -3.62 5.37
N ASP A 53 -7.28 -2.46 5.28
CA ASP A 53 -6.31 -2.01 6.28
C ASP A 53 -6.95 -1.25 7.44
N MET A 54 -8.24 -0.90 7.39
CA MET A 54 -8.90 -0.05 8.39
C MET A 54 -8.82 -0.67 9.80
N GLY A 55 -8.85 -2.00 9.90
CA GLY A 55 -8.85 -2.73 11.16
C GLY A 55 -7.51 -2.81 11.89
N PHE A 56 -6.41 -2.29 11.34
CA PHE A 56 -5.07 -2.50 11.90
C PHE A 56 -4.91 -2.06 13.36
N SER A 57 -5.67 -1.06 13.81
CA SER A 57 -5.59 -0.53 15.17
C SER A 57 -6.41 -1.31 16.20
N PHE A 58 -7.48 -2.00 15.78
CA PHE A 58 -8.46 -2.63 16.68
C PHE A 58 -8.76 -4.11 16.41
N THR A 59 -8.16 -4.71 15.37
CA THR A 59 -8.39 -6.12 15.04
C THR A 59 -7.81 -7.02 16.13
N LYS A 60 -8.59 -8.04 16.52
CA LYS A 60 -8.18 -9.09 17.45
C LYS A 60 -6.87 -9.74 16.98
N GLY A 61 -5.95 -10.01 17.90
CA GLY A 61 -4.67 -10.63 17.58
C GLY A 61 -3.54 -9.62 17.37
N ARG A 62 -3.82 -8.32 17.53
CA ARG A 62 -2.79 -7.29 17.61
C ARG A 62 -1.80 -7.64 18.74
N TRP A 63 -0.52 -7.43 18.48
CA TRP A 63 0.58 -7.83 19.39
C TRP A 63 0.63 -9.32 19.76
N SER A 64 0.25 -10.21 18.83
CA SER A 64 0.34 -11.67 19.00
C SER A 64 -0.45 -12.23 20.19
N SER A 65 -1.38 -11.45 20.74
CA SER A 65 -2.26 -11.81 21.85
C SER A 65 -3.65 -11.18 21.65
N HIS A 66 -4.52 -11.25 22.65
CA HIS A 66 -5.80 -10.53 22.65
C HIS A 66 -5.64 -9.03 23.01
N GLY A 67 -4.42 -8.51 22.85
CA GLY A 67 -3.99 -7.23 23.37
C GLY A 67 -3.88 -6.10 22.35
N ASN A 68 -3.98 -4.87 22.83
CA ASN A 68 -3.84 -3.65 22.04
C ASN A 68 -3.40 -2.50 22.99
N THR A 69 -3.59 -1.27 22.55
CA THR A 69 -3.27 -0.05 23.31
C THR A 69 -3.96 0.03 24.67
N GLU A 70 -5.09 -0.65 24.90
CA GLU A 70 -5.75 -0.68 26.22
C GLU A 70 -4.91 -1.40 27.28
N GLN A 71 -3.93 -2.23 26.89
CA GLN A 71 -3.00 -2.86 27.85
C GLN A 71 -1.93 -1.93 28.41
N ALA A 72 -1.96 -0.67 27.96
CA ALA A 72 -1.12 0.40 28.50
C ALA A 72 -1.95 1.45 29.26
N THR A 73 -3.22 1.15 29.56
CA THR A 73 -4.08 1.93 30.45
C THR A 73 -4.36 1.14 31.74
N ASP A 74 -5.13 1.71 32.66
CA ASP A 74 -5.56 1.06 33.90
C ASP A 74 -6.68 0.03 33.70
N ASP A 75 -7.22 -0.11 32.48
CA ASP A 75 -8.32 -1.02 32.16
C ASP A 75 -7.85 -2.47 31.92
N ALA A 76 -6.58 -2.68 31.54
CA ALA A 76 -6.06 -4.00 31.19
C ALA A 76 -4.56 -4.15 31.46
N GLU A 77 -4.14 -5.37 31.82
CA GLU A 77 -2.74 -5.75 31.98
C GLU A 77 -2.32 -6.77 30.91
N TYR A 78 -1.08 -6.66 30.42
CA TYR A 78 -0.53 -7.63 29.47
C TYR A 78 -0.24 -8.96 30.16
N ASN A 79 -0.53 -10.07 29.47
CA ASN A 79 -0.33 -11.41 30.05
C ASN A 79 1.15 -11.80 30.21
N TYR A 80 2.09 -11.01 29.65
CA TYR A 80 3.52 -11.17 29.81
C TYR A 80 4.15 -9.89 30.42
N SER A 81 5.13 -10.04 31.31
CA SER A 81 5.72 -8.91 32.04
C SER A 81 7.20 -8.63 31.70
N GLY A 82 7.71 -9.23 30.62
CA GLY A 82 9.09 -8.99 30.18
C GLY A 82 9.29 -7.55 29.67
N SER A 83 10.43 -6.93 29.97
CA SER A 83 10.73 -5.54 29.60
C SER A 83 10.70 -5.25 28.10
N GLY A 84 10.86 -6.28 27.25
CA GLY A 84 10.76 -6.15 25.79
C GLY A 84 9.35 -6.32 25.22
N GLN A 85 8.34 -6.57 26.04
CA GLN A 85 6.96 -6.72 25.57
C GLN A 85 6.36 -5.35 25.19
N LEU A 86 5.61 -5.29 24.09
CA LEU A 86 5.14 -4.03 23.50
C LEU A 86 4.30 -3.18 24.48
N ALA A 87 3.38 -3.81 25.22
CA ALA A 87 2.60 -3.14 26.26
C ALA A 87 3.48 -2.61 27.41
N VAL A 88 4.46 -3.42 27.85
CA VAL A 88 5.41 -3.05 28.92
C VAL A 88 6.25 -1.86 28.52
N VAL A 89 6.77 -1.86 27.29
CA VAL A 89 7.53 -0.75 26.73
C VAL A 89 6.69 0.54 26.72
N LEU A 90 5.39 0.44 26.40
CA LEU A 90 4.49 1.59 26.37
C LEU A 90 4.20 2.14 27.77
N TYR A 91 3.65 1.34 28.70
CA TYR A 91 3.25 1.85 30.02
C TYR A 91 4.45 2.22 30.90
N SER A 92 5.62 1.60 30.69
CA SER A 92 6.86 1.99 31.39
C SER A 92 7.53 3.23 30.81
N GLY A 93 7.10 3.70 29.63
CA GLY A 93 7.69 4.85 28.94
C GLY A 93 9.12 4.62 28.47
N THR A 94 9.53 3.37 28.21
CA THR A 94 10.91 3.00 27.85
C THR A 94 11.14 2.89 26.34
N TYR A 95 10.18 3.35 25.53
CA TYR A 95 10.34 3.40 24.08
C TYR A 95 11.27 4.54 23.64
N THR A 96 11.91 4.28 22.51
CA THR A 96 12.86 5.12 21.78
C THR A 96 12.52 4.96 20.29
N PRO A 97 13.11 5.77 19.41
CA PRO A 97 12.96 5.56 17.96
C PRO A 97 13.37 4.16 17.47
N LEU A 98 14.16 3.39 18.24
CA LEU A 98 14.63 2.05 17.85
C LEU A 98 13.70 0.90 18.25
N ASN A 99 12.80 1.11 19.22
CA ASN A 99 11.91 0.08 19.77
C ASN A 99 10.45 0.57 19.87
N PHE A 100 10.07 1.54 19.05
CA PHE A 100 8.72 2.08 19.03
C PHE A 100 7.71 0.98 18.61
N PRO A 101 6.68 0.69 19.44
CA PRO A 101 5.81 -0.47 19.23
C PRO A 101 4.67 -0.25 18.21
N PHE A 102 4.60 0.94 17.58
CA PHE A 102 3.50 1.37 16.71
C PHE A 102 3.95 1.86 15.33
N THR A 103 4.94 1.21 14.71
CA THR A 103 5.41 1.62 13.37
C THR A 103 4.27 1.55 12.33
N GLU A 104 3.30 0.66 12.53
CA GLU A 104 2.12 0.55 11.67
C GLU A 104 1.24 1.80 11.67
N PHE A 105 1.26 2.61 12.74
CA PHE A 105 0.52 3.88 12.79
C PHE A 105 1.11 4.96 11.88
N TYR A 106 2.34 4.78 11.42
CA TYR A 106 2.98 5.69 10.47
C TYR A 106 2.84 5.16 9.04
N ASP A 107 3.36 3.97 8.78
CA ASP A 107 3.54 3.46 7.41
C ASP A 107 2.22 3.17 6.71
N LEU A 108 1.28 2.55 7.41
CA LEU A 108 0.01 2.11 6.83
C LEU A 108 -0.91 3.29 6.50
N PRO A 109 -1.14 4.27 7.40
CA PRO A 109 -1.87 5.48 7.05
C PRO A 109 -1.29 6.22 5.84
N TRP A 110 0.03 6.44 5.79
CA TRP A 110 0.64 7.12 4.65
C TRP A 110 0.49 6.36 3.34
N ALA A 111 0.67 5.04 3.37
CA ALA A 111 0.46 4.19 2.21
C ALA A 111 -0.99 4.27 1.70
N ASN A 112 -1.97 4.29 2.60
CA ASN A 112 -3.38 4.36 2.22
C ASN A 112 -3.85 5.77 1.85
N ILE A 113 -3.31 6.83 2.45
CA ILE A 113 -3.52 8.22 2.01
C ILE A 113 -3.07 8.37 0.55
N ARG A 114 -1.89 7.84 0.21
CA ARG A 114 -1.41 7.83 -1.18
C ARG A 114 -2.37 7.07 -2.11
N ARG A 115 -2.85 5.90 -1.71
CA ARG A 115 -3.83 5.11 -2.50
C ARG A 115 -5.14 5.87 -2.69
N VAL A 116 -5.66 6.52 -1.64
CA VAL A 116 -6.86 7.36 -1.76
C VAL A 116 -6.62 8.51 -2.74
N ASN A 117 -5.52 9.23 -2.62
CA ASN A 117 -5.22 10.36 -3.51
C ASN A 117 -5.13 9.90 -4.98
N LEU A 118 -4.56 8.71 -5.22
CA LEU A 118 -4.54 8.09 -6.54
C LEU A 118 -5.94 7.69 -7.03
N LEU A 119 -6.75 7.02 -6.19
CA LEU A 119 -8.11 6.65 -6.55
C LEU A 119 -8.94 7.89 -6.92
N LEU A 120 -8.88 8.94 -6.11
CA LEU A 120 -9.61 10.20 -6.35
C LEU A 120 -9.18 10.87 -7.67
N SER A 121 -7.91 10.80 -8.05
CA SER A 121 -7.43 11.37 -9.31
C SER A 121 -7.86 10.57 -10.54
N LYS A 122 -8.09 9.25 -10.39
CA LYS A 122 -8.46 8.35 -11.48
C LYS A 122 -9.94 8.09 -11.63
N LEU A 123 -10.73 8.24 -10.56
CA LEU A 123 -12.18 8.02 -10.58
C LEU A 123 -12.89 8.68 -11.78
N PRO A 124 -12.60 9.94 -12.17
CA PRO A 124 -13.27 10.59 -13.31
C PRO A 124 -13.10 9.86 -14.65
N THR A 125 -12.01 9.11 -14.85
CA THR A 125 -11.71 8.41 -16.11
C THR A 125 -12.20 6.96 -16.12
N THR A 126 -12.80 6.48 -15.02
CA THR A 126 -13.28 5.10 -14.91
C THR A 126 -14.59 4.88 -15.66
N PRO A 127 -14.88 3.66 -16.16
CA PRO A 127 -16.13 3.33 -16.85
C PRO A 127 -17.32 3.14 -15.89
N LEU A 128 -17.30 3.80 -14.73
CA LEU A 128 -18.36 3.74 -13.72
C LEU A 128 -19.45 4.79 -13.99
N SER A 129 -20.67 4.58 -13.50
CA SER A 129 -21.70 5.62 -13.54
C SER A 129 -21.32 6.80 -12.63
N GLN A 130 -21.81 8.00 -12.93
CA GLN A 130 -21.54 9.19 -12.10
C GLN A 130 -21.92 8.96 -10.63
N ARG A 131 -23.12 8.43 -10.37
CA ARG A 131 -23.58 8.07 -9.02
C ARG A 131 -22.60 7.16 -8.29
N THR A 132 -22.06 6.16 -8.97
CA THR A 132 -21.08 5.23 -8.38
C THR A 132 -19.75 5.93 -8.10
N ARG A 133 -19.24 6.74 -9.05
CA ARG A 133 -18.01 7.52 -8.83
C ARG A 133 -18.13 8.45 -7.63
N ASP A 134 -19.27 9.14 -7.50
CA ASP A 134 -19.52 10.06 -6.38
C ASP A 134 -19.52 9.33 -5.05
N ARG A 135 -20.19 8.17 -4.98
CA ARG A 135 -20.17 7.32 -3.79
C ARG A 135 -18.76 6.87 -3.43
N LEU A 136 -17.99 6.36 -4.40
CA LEU A 136 -16.61 5.89 -4.18
C LEU A 136 -15.70 7.04 -3.74
N ALA A 137 -15.89 8.25 -4.28
CA ALA A 137 -15.14 9.42 -3.87
C ALA A 137 -15.43 9.81 -2.41
N LEU A 138 -16.68 9.71 -1.95
CA LEU A 138 -17.07 9.96 -0.57
C LEU A 138 -16.48 8.92 0.39
N GLU A 139 -16.56 7.64 0.04
CA GLU A 139 -15.94 6.55 0.81
C GLU A 139 -14.43 6.72 0.93
N ALA A 140 -13.75 7.04 -0.18
CA ALA A 140 -12.32 7.28 -0.18
C ALA A 140 -11.93 8.48 0.69
N ARG A 141 -12.71 9.57 0.67
CA ARG A 141 -12.47 10.75 1.53
C ARG A 141 -12.63 10.43 3.01
N PHE A 142 -13.65 9.65 3.36
CA PHE A 142 -13.82 9.15 4.73
C PHE A 142 -12.60 8.34 5.17
N LEU A 143 -12.15 7.37 4.36
CA LEU A 143 -10.97 6.58 4.66
C LEU A 143 -9.72 7.44 4.81
N ARG A 144 -9.52 8.44 3.96
CA ARG A 144 -8.38 9.37 4.11
C ARG A 144 -8.44 10.14 5.42
N ALA A 145 -9.62 10.60 5.83
CA ALA A 145 -9.79 11.26 7.12
C ALA A 145 -9.50 10.31 8.28
N TYR A 146 -9.99 9.07 8.23
CA TYR A 146 -9.67 8.02 9.20
C TYR A 146 -8.16 7.79 9.31
N TYR A 147 -7.45 7.65 8.19
CA TYR A 147 -6.00 7.46 8.24
C TYR A 147 -5.24 8.68 8.78
N TYR A 148 -5.69 9.90 8.49
CA TYR A 148 -5.14 11.11 9.13
C TYR A 148 -5.42 11.16 10.63
N GLU A 149 -6.59 10.72 11.09
CA GLU A 149 -6.90 10.60 12.51
C GLU A 149 -5.94 9.64 13.21
N GLN A 150 -5.65 8.48 12.63
CA GLN A 150 -4.70 7.53 13.23
C GLN A 150 -3.30 8.14 13.38
N LEU A 151 -2.84 8.92 12.40
CA LEU A 151 -1.61 9.69 12.49
C LEU A 151 -1.68 10.74 13.60
N LEU A 152 -2.81 11.45 13.71
CA LEU A 152 -3.04 12.49 14.70
C LEU A 152 -2.98 11.93 16.13
N VAL A 153 -3.64 10.80 16.37
CA VAL A 153 -3.70 10.17 17.70
C VAL A 153 -2.31 9.70 18.15
N CYS A 154 -1.47 9.21 17.24
CA CYS A 154 -0.18 8.64 17.59
C CYS A 154 0.98 9.65 17.59
N PHE A 155 0.98 10.61 16.65
CA PHE A 155 2.11 11.52 16.41
C PHE A 155 1.76 13.01 16.55
N GLY A 156 0.48 13.36 16.74
CA GLY A 156 0.03 14.74 16.73
C GLY A 156 -0.12 15.32 15.31
N GLY A 157 0.03 16.63 15.17
CA GLY A 157 -0.18 17.32 13.90
C GLY A 157 0.80 16.87 12.81
N MET A 158 0.28 16.30 11.72
CA MET A 158 1.05 15.86 10.55
C MET A 158 0.70 16.67 9.29
N PRO A 159 1.56 16.70 8.26
CA PRO A 159 1.26 17.38 7.00
C PRO A 159 -0.03 16.85 6.34
N ILE A 160 -0.80 17.74 5.70
CA ILE A 160 -1.98 17.34 4.92
C ILE A 160 -1.62 17.36 3.43
N ILE A 161 -1.64 16.19 2.81
CA ILE A 161 -1.32 15.90 1.40
C ILE A 161 -2.47 15.21 0.66
#